data_AF-R6P346-F1
#
_entry.id   AF-R6P346-F1
#
_cell.length_a   1.000
_cell.length_b   1.000
_cell.length_c   1.000
_cell.angle_alpha   90.00
_cell.angle_beta   90.00
_cell.angle_gamma   90.00
#
_symmetry.space_group_name_H-M   'P 1'
#
loop_
_entity.id
_entity.type
_entity.pdbx_description
1 polymer ?
#
loop_
_entity_poly.entity_id
_entity_poly.type
_entity_poly.pdbx_seq_one_letter_code
_entity_poly.pdbx_strand_id
1 'polypeptide(L)'
;MKKAVSIPLALILTFAICLSANAWVEVVDCGSVEIGGLRPIKNGYHLMDVDEENSFVSDVVRGCPERAKSATFAYVISNDELVERLYVTVSGIYSQVGNDADITSASCVCPADGFGYRVSVNGNICTVYLTFDDVEAGAISYKLATNGSITKI
;
A
#
# COMPACT_ATOMS: atom_id res chain seq x y z
N MET A 1 -29.46 -19.78 -65.68
CA MET A 1 -28.50 -18.66 -65.88
C MET A 1 -28.94 -17.55 -64.92
N LYS A 2 -28.20 -17.30 -63.83
CA LYS A 2 -27.38 -16.08 -63.59
C LYS A 2 -28.21 -14.79 -63.80
N LYS A 3 -28.49 -13.91 -62.82
CA LYS A 3 -27.87 -13.57 -61.53
C LYS A 3 -28.89 -12.80 -60.67
N ALA A 4 -28.95 -13.10 -59.37
CA ALA A 4 -29.41 -12.18 -58.34
C ALA A 4 -28.19 -11.36 -57.89
N VAL A 5 -28.24 -10.03 -58.02
CA VAL A 5 -27.30 -9.11 -57.36
C VAL A 5 -28.07 -7.83 -57.02
N SER A 6 -28.43 -7.68 -55.75
CA SER A 6 -28.62 -6.40 -55.10
C SER A 6 -28.72 -6.69 -53.60
N ILE A 7 -27.56 -6.73 -52.96
CA ILE A 7 -27.25 -6.62 -51.51
C ILE A 7 -25.74 -6.93 -51.50
N PRO A 8 -24.87 -5.93 -51.72
CA PRO A 8 -24.02 -5.57 -50.59
C PRO A 8 -23.58 -4.09 -50.70
N LEU A 9 -24.50 -3.15 -50.51
CA LEU A 9 -24.13 -1.74 -50.32
C LEU A 9 -24.10 -1.34 -48.83
N ALA A 10 -24.53 -2.24 -47.94
CA ALA A 10 -24.55 -1.98 -46.50
C ALA A 10 -23.33 -2.53 -45.73
N LEU A 11 -22.40 -3.24 -46.39
CA LEU A 11 -21.23 -3.83 -45.72
C LEU A 11 -19.95 -2.97 -45.78
N ILE A 12 -20.03 -1.74 -46.29
CA ILE A 12 -18.88 -0.81 -46.39
C ILE A 12 -18.92 0.26 -45.28
N LEU A 13 -20.00 0.33 -44.47
CA LEU A 13 -20.18 1.37 -43.46
C LEU A 13 -19.65 1.03 -42.05
N THR A 14 -18.85 -0.03 -41.88
CA THR A 14 -18.28 -0.39 -40.56
C THR A 14 -16.77 -0.55 -40.54
N PHE A 15 -16.07 -0.29 -41.65
CA PHE A 15 -14.61 -0.46 -41.74
C PHE A 15 -13.84 0.84 -42.07
N ALA A 16 -14.41 2.00 -41.74
CA ALA A 16 -13.81 3.30 -42.02
C ALA A 16 -13.70 4.25 -40.81
N ILE A 17 -13.66 3.70 -39.59
CA ILE A 17 -13.28 4.47 -38.38
C ILE A 17 -12.31 3.63 -37.53
N CYS A 18 -11.17 3.24 -38.11
CA CYS A 18 -10.05 2.68 -37.33
C CYS A 18 -8.69 3.27 -37.72
N LEU A 19 -8.65 4.46 -38.34
CA LEU A 19 -7.39 5.14 -38.61
C LEU A 19 -7.39 6.54 -37.99
N SER A 20 -6.34 6.74 -37.19
CA SER A 20 -5.83 7.96 -36.57
C SER A 20 -6.55 8.49 -35.33
N ALA A 21 -6.53 7.70 -34.26
CA ALA A 21 -6.15 8.26 -32.97
C ALA A 21 -4.76 7.73 -32.64
N ASN A 22 -3.75 8.31 -33.28
CA ASN A 22 -2.38 8.18 -32.80
C ASN A 22 -2.38 9.01 -31.52
N ALA A 23 -2.78 8.41 -30.40
CA ALA A 23 -2.38 8.92 -29.11
C ALA A 23 -0.86 8.81 -29.12
N TRP A 24 -0.20 9.93 -29.43
CA TRP A 24 1.17 10.13 -29.03
C TRP A 24 1.12 10.07 -27.52
N VAL A 25 1.29 8.87 -26.98
CA VAL A 25 1.82 8.72 -25.64
C VAL A 25 3.21 9.29 -25.78
N GLU A 26 3.34 10.58 -25.48
CA GLU A 26 4.60 11.05 -24.94
C GLU A 26 4.86 10.12 -23.76
N VAL A 27 5.76 9.17 -23.97
CA VAL A 27 6.57 8.67 -22.87
C VAL A 27 7.28 9.92 -22.41
N VAL A 28 6.62 10.63 -21.48
CA VAL A 28 7.30 11.55 -20.60
C VAL A 28 8.33 10.65 -19.96
N ASP A 29 9.56 10.76 -20.47
CA ASP A 29 10.74 10.36 -19.77
C ASP A 29 10.61 11.11 -18.45
N CYS A 30 10.08 10.43 -17.43
CA CYS A 30 10.09 10.88 -16.06
C CYS A 30 11.55 10.86 -15.66
N GLY A 31 12.32 11.81 -16.21
CA GLY A 31 13.72 11.99 -16.00
C GLY A 31 13.93 11.89 -14.51
N SER A 32 14.71 10.87 -14.13
CA SER A 32 15.03 10.46 -12.77
C SER A 32 14.37 11.37 -11.76
N VAL A 33 13.12 11.05 -11.37
CA VAL A 33 12.56 11.70 -10.20
C VAL A 33 13.46 11.23 -9.08
N GLU A 34 14.40 12.08 -8.67
CA GLU A 34 15.04 11.95 -7.39
C GLU A 34 13.92 12.19 -6.37
N ILE A 35 13.13 11.13 -6.15
CA ILE A 35 12.10 11.08 -5.11
C ILE A 35 12.88 11.03 -3.81
N GLY A 36 13.27 12.20 -3.31
CA GLY A 36 13.79 12.35 -1.97
C GLY A 36 12.83 11.65 -1.01
N GLY A 37 13.27 10.55 -0.41
CA GLY A 37 12.45 9.73 0.49
C GLY A 37 12.29 8.26 0.11
N LEU A 38 12.66 7.83 -1.11
CA LEU A 38 12.74 6.40 -1.43
C LEU A 38 13.90 5.75 -0.67
N ARG A 39 13.58 4.87 0.28
CA ARG A 39 14.55 4.08 1.04
C ARG A 39 14.61 2.67 0.47
N PRO A 40 15.78 2.17 0.05
CA PRO A 40 15.89 0.77 -0.33
C PRO A 40 15.56 -0.11 0.88
N ILE A 41 14.78 -1.16 0.65
CA ILE A 41 14.47 -2.17 1.65
C ILE A 41 15.22 -3.47 1.29
N LYS A 42 14.65 -4.37 0.48
CA LYS A 42 15.29 -5.62 0.06
C LYS A 42 14.94 -5.96 -1.38
N ASN A 43 15.76 -6.78 -2.04
CA ASN A 43 15.47 -7.39 -3.35
C ASN A 43 14.99 -6.39 -4.43
N GLY A 44 15.60 -5.20 -4.49
CA GLY A 44 15.25 -4.16 -5.47
C GLY A 44 13.99 -3.35 -5.13
N TYR A 45 13.35 -3.62 -3.99
CA TYR A 45 12.22 -2.84 -3.52
C TYR A 45 12.66 -1.58 -2.77
N HIS A 46 11.88 -0.53 -2.94
CA HIS A 46 12.03 0.77 -2.30
C HIS A 46 10.72 1.16 -1.61
N LEU A 47 10.84 1.85 -0.50
CA LEU A 47 9.71 2.35 0.29
C LEU A 47 9.82 3.85 0.50
N MET A 48 8.74 4.58 0.24
CA MET A 48 8.61 6.00 0.53
C MET A 48 7.48 6.22 1.53
N ASP A 49 7.76 7.02 2.56
CA ASP A 49 6.76 7.43 3.54
C ASP A 49 5.79 8.44 2.90
N VAL A 50 4.48 8.25 3.11
CA VAL A 50 3.46 9.22 2.74
C VAL A 50 3.01 9.90 4.05
N ASP A 51 3.00 11.23 4.06
CA ASP A 51 2.54 12.03 5.21
C ASP A 51 1.01 11.92 5.37
N GLU A 52 0.55 10.74 5.78
CA GLU A 52 -0.85 10.42 6.04
C GLU A 52 -0.89 9.46 7.24
N GLU A 53 -0.91 10.02 8.45
CA GLU A 53 -1.11 9.27 9.69
C GLU A 53 -2.55 9.45 10.17
N ASN A 54 -3.36 8.40 10.05
CA ASN A 54 -4.68 8.35 10.66
C ASN A 54 -4.58 7.55 11.95
N SER A 55 -4.69 8.24 13.10
CA SER A 55 -4.61 7.60 14.41
C SER A 55 -5.91 7.78 15.20
N PHE A 56 -6.35 6.69 15.84
CA PHE A 56 -7.61 6.61 16.58
C PHE A 56 -7.38 5.98 17.95
N VAL A 57 -8.08 6.48 18.97
CA VAL A 57 -8.09 5.93 20.33
C VAL A 57 -9.52 5.49 20.60
N SER A 58 -9.74 4.22 20.96
CA SER A 58 -11.08 3.77 21.34
C SER A 58 -11.42 4.19 22.78
N ASP A 59 -12.72 4.31 23.06
CA ASP A 59 -13.28 4.99 24.24
C ASP A 59 -12.62 4.65 25.59
N VAL A 60 -12.52 5.69 26.42
CA VAL A 60 -12.05 5.63 27.80
C VAL A 60 -13.18 5.12 28.70
N VAL A 61 -13.07 3.86 29.14
CA VAL A 61 -13.93 3.37 30.23
C VAL A 61 -13.46 4.01 31.53
N ARG A 62 -14.34 4.78 32.20
CA ARG A 62 -14.03 5.37 33.51
C ARG A 62 -13.65 4.26 34.50
N GLY A 63 -12.42 4.29 35.01
CA GLY A 63 -11.89 3.31 35.96
C GLY A 63 -10.90 2.31 35.38
N CYS A 64 -10.78 2.20 34.05
CA CYS A 64 -9.74 1.41 33.39
C CYS A 64 -8.63 2.34 32.90
N PRO A 65 -7.39 2.22 33.43
CA PRO A 65 -6.28 3.07 33.00
C PRO A 65 -5.69 2.64 31.65
N GLU A 66 -6.04 1.44 31.18
CA GLU A 66 -5.67 0.91 29.86
C GLU A 66 -6.51 1.57 28.74
N ARG A 67 -5.86 1.84 27.62
CA ARG A 67 -6.48 2.44 26.43
C ARG A 67 -6.03 1.71 25.19
N ALA A 68 -6.96 1.43 24.28
CA ALA A 68 -6.62 0.91 22.97
C ALA A 68 -6.31 2.05 21.99
N LYS A 69 -5.24 1.88 21.22
CA LYS A 69 -4.80 2.79 20.18
C LYS A 69 -4.65 2.02 18.86
N SER A 70 -5.04 2.65 17.77
CA SER A 70 -4.69 2.23 16.42
C SER A 70 -4.11 3.39 15.63
N ALA A 71 -3.11 3.11 14.79
CA ALA A 71 -2.55 4.07 13.84
C ALA A 71 -2.37 3.39 12.48
N THR A 72 -2.71 4.11 11.42
CA THR A 72 -2.48 3.66 10.04
C THR A 72 -1.44 4.56 9.40
N PHE A 73 -0.43 3.92 8.81
CA PHE A 73 0.66 4.54 8.09
C PHE A 73 0.51 4.22 6.61
N ALA A 74 0.72 5.21 5.75
CA ALA A 74 0.70 5.06 4.30
C ALA A 74 2.11 5.11 3.73
N TYR A 75 2.37 4.27 2.73
CA TYR A 75 3.63 4.20 2.01
C TYR A 75 3.38 4.06 0.51
N VAL A 76 4.39 4.44 -0.27
CA VAL A 76 4.54 3.95 -1.65
C VAL A 76 5.62 2.89 -1.64
N ILE A 77 5.30 1.69 -2.13
CA ILE A 77 6.26 0.61 -2.38
C ILE A 77 6.50 0.49 -3.88
N SER A 78 7.75 0.33 -4.27
CA SER A 78 8.11 0.28 -5.68
C SER A 78 9.32 -0.61 -5.97
N ASN A 79 9.40 -1.11 -7.20
CA ASN A 79 10.58 -1.69 -7.83
C ASN A 79 10.54 -1.32 -9.34
N ASP A 80 11.32 -1.99 -10.19
CA ASP A 80 11.39 -1.69 -11.63
C ASP A 80 10.04 -1.87 -12.37
N GLU A 81 9.12 -2.70 -11.86
CA GLU A 81 7.86 -3.05 -12.52
C GLU A 81 6.61 -2.66 -11.71
N LEU A 82 6.79 -2.33 -10.43
CA LEU A 82 5.72 -2.07 -9.45
C LEU A 82 5.85 -0.66 -8.89
N VAL A 83 4.72 0.05 -8.80
CA VAL A 83 4.59 1.26 -7.96
C VAL A 83 3.19 1.25 -7.35
N GLU A 84 3.09 0.95 -6.05
CA GLU A 84 1.79 0.76 -5.40
C GLU A 84 1.70 1.40 -4.01
N ARG A 85 0.45 1.66 -3.58
CA ARG A 85 0.18 2.15 -2.22
C ARG A 85 0.09 0.99 -1.23
N LEU A 86 0.84 1.11 -0.14
CA LEU A 86 0.81 0.19 0.98
C LEU A 86 0.28 0.92 2.22
N TYR A 87 -0.75 0.37 2.84
CA TYR A 87 -1.25 0.82 4.13
C TYR A 87 -0.92 -0.20 5.21
N VAL A 88 -0.38 0.27 6.33
CA VAL A 88 -0.08 -0.56 7.50
C VAL A 88 -0.82 -0.02 8.70
N THR A 89 -1.73 -0.81 9.26
CA THR A 89 -2.46 -0.47 10.47
C THR A 89 -1.89 -1.26 11.64
N VAL A 90 -1.46 -0.55 12.68
CA VAL A 90 -0.93 -1.11 13.92
C VAL A 90 -1.88 -0.77 15.06
N SER A 91 -2.20 -1.77 15.88
CA SER A 91 -3.09 -1.62 17.02
C SER A 91 -2.46 -2.20 18.28
N GLY A 92 -2.76 -1.59 19.43
CA GLY A 92 -2.28 -2.06 20.72
C GLY A 92 -3.00 -1.42 21.89
N ILE A 93 -2.58 -1.80 23.09
CA ILE A 93 -3.10 -1.33 24.37
C ILE A 93 -1.96 -0.67 25.13
N TYR A 94 -2.23 0.44 25.81
CA TYR A 94 -1.24 1.13 26.64
C TYR A 94 -1.87 1.66 27.93
N SER A 95 -1.06 1.79 28.98
CA SER A 95 -1.41 2.56 30.16
C SER A 95 -0.31 3.53 30.56
N GLN A 96 -0.66 4.81 30.66
CA GLN A 96 0.22 5.82 31.26
C GLN A 96 0.35 5.66 32.78
N VAL A 97 -0.68 5.11 33.43
CA VAL A 97 -0.69 4.89 34.89
C VAL A 97 0.01 3.57 35.22
N GLY A 98 -0.27 2.51 34.45
CA GLY A 98 0.40 1.22 34.57
C GLY A 98 1.85 1.22 34.07
N ASN A 99 2.22 2.21 33.26
CA ASN A 99 3.51 2.32 32.59
C ASN A 99 3.85 1.09 31.72
N ASP A 100 2.85 0.62 30.98
CA ASP A 100 2.92 -0.52 30.09
C ASP A 100 2.32 -0.19 28.71
N ALA A 101 2.72 -0.99 27.73
CA ALA A 101 2.27 -0.91 26.35
C ALA A 101 2.53 -2.24 25.67
N ASP A 102 1.55 -2.74 24.92
CA ASP A 102 1.65 -3.96 24.14
C ASP A 102 0.94 -3.78 22.80
N ILE A 103 1.63 -4.12 21.72
CA ILE A 103 1.02 -4.22 20.41
C ILE A 103 0.22 -5.52 20.38
N THR A 104 -1.03 -5.44 19.93
CA THR A 104 -1.93 -6.58 19.85
C THR A 104 -2.01 -7.13 18.44
N SER A 105 -1.86 -6.28 17.43
CA SER A 105 -1.91 -6.68 16.02
C SER A 105 -1.29 -5.64 15.09
N ALA A 106 -0.88 -6.10 13.91
CA ALA A 106 -0.68 -5.26 12.74
C ALA A 106 -1.34 -5.93 11.53
N SER A 107 -1.70 -5.14 10.52
CA SER A 107 -2.26 -5.61 9.27
C SER A 107 -1.81 -4.72 8.12
N CYS A 108 -1.76 -5.28 6.91
CA CYS A 108 -1.33 -4.57 5.72
C CYS A 108 -2.32 -4.73 4.58
N VAL A 109 -2.49 -3.66 3.81
CA VAL A 109 -3.29 -3.63 2.60
C VAL A 109 -2.45 -3.02 1.48
N CYS A 110 -2.28 -3.78 0.40
CA CYS A 110 -1.65 -3.34 -0.83
C CYS A 110 -2.46 -3.98 -1.98
N PRO A 111 -2.84 -3.21 -3.03
CA PRO A 111 -3.63 -3.73 -4.14
C PRO A 111 -2.80 -4.51 -5.17
N ALA A 112 -1.47 -4.59 -4.99
CA ALA A 112 -0.57 -5.29 -5.88
C ALA A 112 -0.85 -6.80 -5.92
N ASP A 113 -0.80 -7.38 -7.12
CA ASP A 113 -0.81 -8.82 -7.30
C ASP A 113 0.38 -9.48 -6.60
N GLY A 114 0.18 -10.70 -6.10
CA GLY A 114 1.23 -11.45 -5.40
C GLY A 114 1.61 -10.92 -4.01
N PHE A 115 1.00 -9.82 -3.55
CA PHE A 115 1.31 -9.25 -2.25
C PHE A 115 0.94 -10.18 -1.09
N GLY A 116 1.87 -10.34 -0.17
CA GLY A 116 1.69 -11.03 1.10
C GLY A 116 2.41 -10.29 2.22
N TYR A 117 2.05 -10.62 3.45
CA TYR A 117 2.76 -10.12 4.62
C TYR A 117 2.68 -11.09 5.78
N ARG A 118 3.65 -10.96 6.69
CA ARG A 118 3.68 -11.65 7.98
C ARG A 118 3.97 -10.65 9.08
N VAL A 119 3.33 -10.83 10.23
CA VAL A 119 3.56 -9.98 11.40
C VAL A 119 4.26 -10.78 12.49
N SER A 120 5.26 -10.16 13.10
CA SER A 120 5.89 -10.60 14.35
C SER A 120 5.64 -9.55 15.42
N VAL A 121 4.99 -9.94 16.52
CA VAL A 121 4.72 -9.07 17.67
C VAL A 121 5.57 -9.52 18.84
N ASN A 122 6.25 -8.58 19.49
CA ASN A 122 7.05 -8.80 20.69
C ASN A 122 6.86 -7.63 21.67
N GLY A 123 5.89 -7.78 22.57
CA GLY A 123 5.49 -6.75 23.53
C GLY A 123 5.06 -5.47 22.81
N ASN A 124 5.76 -4.37 23.09
CA ASN A 124 5.47 -3.06 22.51
C ASN A 124 6.06 -2.81 21.11
N ILE A 125 6.74 -3.80 20.52
CA ILE A 125 7.31 -3.71 19.17
C ILE A 125 6.64 -4.73 18.26
N CYS A 126 6.36 -4.34 17.02
CA CYS A 126 6.01 -5.28 15.96
C CYS A 126 6.82 -5.02 14.70
N THR A 127 7.10 -6.09 13.97
CA THR A 127 7.73 -6.04 12.64
C THR A 127 6.79 -6.69 11.64
N VAL A 128 6.49 -5.95 10.58
CA VAL A 128 5.76 -6.42 9.41
C VAL A 128 6.79 -6.79 8.34
N TYR A 129 6.76 -8.03 7.89
CA TYR A 129 7.53 -8.52 6.76
C TYR A 129 6.65 -8.53 5.52
N LEU A 130 7.14 -7.98 4.41
CA LEU A 130 6.43 -7.83 3.15
C LEU A 130 6.98 -8.83 2.14
N THR A 131 6.09 -9.44 1.36
CA THR A 131 6.44 -10.35 0.27
C THR A 131 5.65 -10.01 -0.99
N PHE A 132 6.24 -10.26 -2.15
CA PHE A 132 5.57 -10.25 -3.46
C PHE A 132 5.97 -11.52 -4.18
N ASP A 133 4.98 -12.29 -4.63
CA ASP A 133 5.20 -13.61 -5.27
C ASP A 133 6.12 -14.52 -4.43
N ASP A 134 5.86 -14.55 -3.11
CA ASP A 134 6.63 -15.28 -2.09
C ASP A 134 8.11 -14.83 -1.93
N VAL A 135 8.54 -13.75 -2.59
CA VAL A 135 9.86 -13.14 -2.42
C VAL A 135 9.80 -12.01 -1.40
N GLU A 136 10.71 -12.03 -0.42
CA GLU A 136 10.78 -10.97 0.60
C GLU A 136 11.12 -9.60 -0.03
N ALA A 137 10.23 -8.63 0.11
CA ALA A 137 10.46 -7.26 -0.33
C ALA A 137 11.09 -6.40 0.77
N GLY A 138 10.88 -6.76 2.04
CA GLY A 138 11.53 -6.09 3.17
C GLY A 138 10.69 -6.17 4.43
N ALA A 139 11.02 -5.31 5.40
CA ALA A 139 10.30 -5.25 6.66
C ALA A 139 10.17 -3.81 7.18
N ILE A 140 9.08 -3.54 7.90
CA ILE A 140 8.80 -2.27 8.55
C ILE A 140 8.50 -2.55 10.02
N SER A 141 9.16 -1.82 10.93
CA SER A 141 8.99 -2.00 12.37
C SER A 141 8.31 -0.80 13.01
N TYR A 142 7.51 -1.07 14.04
CA TYR A 142 6.76 -0.09 14.80
C TYR A 142 6.91 -0.33 16.28
N LYS A 143 6.76 0.74 17.06
CA LYS A 143 6.75 0.73 18.51
C LYS A 143 5.55 1.48 19.06
N LEU A 144 4.89 0.90 20.06
CA LEU A 144 3.90 1.57 20.89
C LEU A 144 4.56 2.06 22.19
N ALA A 145 4.45 3.35 22.48
CA ALA A 145 4.91 3.93 23.74
C ALA A 145 3.80 3.91 24.79
N THR A 146 4.18 3.99 26.06
CA THR A 146 3.24 4.03 27.20
C THR A 146 2.38 5.28 27.24
N ASN A 147 2.67 6.29 26.42
CA ASN A 147 1.81 7.47 26.21
C ASN A 147 0.78 7.29 25.08
N GLY A 148 0.79 6.15 24.39
CA GLY A 148 -0.10 5.84 23.28
C GLY A 148 0.41 6.27 21.90
N SER A 149 1.64 6.78 21.80
CA SER A 149 2.26 7.06 20.51
C SER A 149 2.67 5.77 19.80
N ILE A 150 2.27 5.61 18.54
CA ILE A 150 2.74 4.52 17.68
C ILE A 150 3.67 5.14 16.65
N THR A 151 4.91 4.66 16.57
CA THR A 151 5.93 5.22 15.66
C THR A 151 6.65 4.14 14.88
N LYS A 152 6.98 4.43 13.62
CA LYS A 152 7.95 3.65 12.83
C LYS A 152 9.34 3.75 13.47
N ILE A 153 10.10 2.65 13.54
CA ILE A 153 11.46 2.57 14.10
C ILE A 153 12.44 1.88 13.16
#